data_AF-A0A503SSZ7-F1
#
_entry.id   AF-A0A503SSZ7-F1
#
_cell.length_a   1.000
_cell.length_b   1.000
_cell.length_c   1.000
_cell.angle_alpha   90.00
_cell.angle_beta   90.00
_cell.angle_gamma   90.00
#
_symmetry.space_group_name_H-M   'P 1'
#
loop_
_entity.id
_entity.type
_entity.pdbx_description
1 polymer ?
#
loop_
_entity_poly.entity_id
_entity_poly.type
_entity_poly.pdbx_seq_one_letter_code
_entity_poly.pdbx_strand_id
1 'polypeptide(L)'
;MGLMITATHAAGVGPGLWTFQMPPHQVRLFGAAPTSIGHRSVIVVKACNFDAKAQTLQFDVDDAVALNVGTQPEAIAIAAETSTSRGQAASTSRNATPVSTYAPGDRQFLSLVKDLLPLPMQRAAAALLDGVRQRAQGELKRGLARNFSETPDNFWYVIIQPRVAQLSITIRGPVEHFESMAKLPIKDDRGNTLFKVTSEADVPSALELIFHAKRRK
;
A
#
# COMPACT_ATOMS: atom_id res chain seq x y z
N MET A 1 -1.69 -16.95 30.05
CA MET A 1 -1.24 -18.16 29.32
C MET A 1 -1.30 -17.80 27.85
N GLY A 2 -0.20 -17.30 27.30
CA GLY A 2 -0.13 -16.91 25.89
C GLY A 2 0.00 -18.14 24.98
N LEU A 3 -0.43 -18.00 23.74
CA LEU A 3 -0.38 -19.06 22.76
C LEU A 3 1.01 -19.05 22.10
N MET A 4 1.79 -20.10 22.30
CA MET A 4 3.14 -20.19 21.73
C MET A 4 3.09 -20.66 20.28
N ILE A 5 3.66 -19.87 19.38
CA ILE A 5 3.80 -20.20 17.95
C ILE A 5 5.17 -20.81 17.71
N THR A 6 5.22 -21.88 16.90
CA THR A 6 6.45 -22.45 16.38
C THR A 6 6.45 -22.31 14.85
N ALA A 7 7.28 -21.40 14.34
CA ALA A 7 7.51 -21.27 12.91
C ALA A 7 8.58 -22.28 12.46
N THR A 8 8.27 -23.07 11.44
CA THR A 8 9.15 -24.09 10.87
C THR A 8 9.91 -23.56 9.65
N HIS A 9 11.01 -24.22 9.28
CA HIS A 9 11.91 -23.80 8.21
C HIS A 9 12.50 -22.40 8.44
N ALA A 10 12.77 -22.07 9.70
CA ALA A 10 13.38 -20.80 10.08
C ALA A 10 14.88 -20.82 9.77
N ALA A 11 15.33 -19.81 9.03
CA ALA A 11 16.73 -19.56 8.70
C ALA A 11 17.14 -18.18 9.21
N GLY A 12 18.26 -18.12 9.94
CA GLY A 12 18.86 -16.85 10.37
C GLY A 12 19.52 -16.15 9.17
N VAL A 13 19.08 -14.94 8.87
CA VAL A 13 19.65 -14.12 7.78
C VAL A 13 20.67 -13.12 8.35
N GLY A 14 20.50 -12.72 9.60
CA GLY A 14 21.41 -11.84 10.33
C GLY A 14 21.00 -11.71 11.80
N PRO A 15 21.76 -10.96 12.61
CA PRO A 15 21.40 -10.71 14.01
C PRO A 15 19.99 -10.11 14.10
N GLY A 16 19.08 -10.80 14.81
CA GLY A 16 17.70 -10.34 14.98
C GLY A 16 16.80 -10.48 13.74
N LEU A 17 17.25 -11.18 12.69
CA LEU A 17 16.53 -11.34 11.43
C LEU A 17 16.42 -12.81 11.02
N TRP A 18 15.19 -13.28 10.83
CA TRP A 18 14.91 -14.65 10.41
C TRP A 18 13.90 -14.69 9.27
N THR A 19 14.08 -15.65 8.37
CA THR A 19 13.09 -15.99 7.33
C THR A 19 12.50 -17.35 7.62
N PHE A 20 11.19 -17.52 7.43
CA PHE A 20 10.50 -18.80 7.63
C PHE A 20 9.24 -18.87 6.76
N GLN A 21 8.59 -20.04 6.76
CA GLN A 21 7.33 -20.21 6.07
C GLN A 21 6.15 -19.97 7.01
N MET A 22 5.31 -18.99 6.66
CA MET A 22 4.07 -18.70 7.34
C MET A 22 3.06 -18.08 6.35
N PRO A 23 1.98 -18.78 6.01
CA PRO A 23 0.96 -18.28 5.09
C PRO A 23 0.35 -16.94 5.56
N PRO A 24 -0.06 -16.06 4.62
CA PRO A 24 -0.61 -14.74 4.96
C PRO A 24 -1.81 -14.76 5.93
N HIS A 25 -2.64 -15.81 5.89
CA HIS A 25 -3.77 -15.95 6.79
C HIS A 25 -3.35 -16.23 8.25
N GLN A 26 -2.20 -16.88 8.47
CA GLN A 26 -1.63 -17.09 9.80
C GLN A 26 -0.97 -15.82 10.34
N VAL A 27 -0.30 -15.05 9.46
CA VAL A 27 0.33 -13.78 9.86
C VAL A 27 -0.70 -12.76 10.37
N ARG A 28 -1.92 -12.79 9.84
CA ARG A 28 -3.03 -11.94 10.31
C ARG A 28 -3.45 -12.20 11.76
N LEU A 29 -3.03 -13.31 12.35
CA LEU A 29 -3.29 -13.60 13.77
C LEU A 29 -2.49 -12.67 14.70
N PHE A 30 -1.39 -12.08 14.22
CA PHE A 30 -0.55 -11.14 14.97
C PHE A 30 -0.99 -9.68 14.84
N GLY A 31 -2.30 -9.48 14.64
CA GLY A 31 -2.92 -8.17 14.50
C GLY A 31 -3.13 -7.71 13.07
N ALA A 32 -3.86 -6.60 12.95
CA ALA A 32 -4.11 -5.95 11.68
C ALA A 32 -2.83 -5.24 11.21
N ALA A 33 -2.15 -5.83 10.21
CA ALA A 33 -1.06 -5.13 9.56
C ALA A 33 -1.61 -3.89 8.84
N PRO A 34 -1.06 -2.69 9.10
CA PRO A 34 -1.53 -1.46 8.46
C PRO A 34 -1.24 -1.45 6.96
N THR A 35 -0.36 -2.34 6.48
CA THR A 35 0.07 -2.40 5.07
C THR A 35 0.19 -3.84 4.55
N SER A 36 0.08 -3.98 3.22
CA SER A 36 0.30 -5.23 2.49
C SER A 36 1.07 -4.90 1.21
N ILE A 37 2.40 -4.81 1.33
CA ILE A 37 3.34 -4.41 0.29
C ILE A 37 4.28 -5.58 0.02
N GLY A 38 4.44 -5.92 -1.26
CA GLY A 38 5.36 -6.95 -1.70
C GLY A 38 4.85 -8.37 -1.45
N HIS A 39 5.72 -9.34 -1.68
CA HIS A 39 5.37 -10.77 -1.63
C HIS A 39 5.51 -11.37 -0.24
N ARG A 40 6.40 -10.82 0.60
CA ARG A 40 6.75 -11.40 1.90
C ARG A 40 6.02 -10.72 3.05
N SER A 41 5.63 -11.50 4.04
CA SER A 41 5.11 -10.98 5.30
C SER A 41 6.24 -10.50 6.20
N VAL A 42 6.00 -9.48 7.02
CA VAL A 42 6.98 -8.96 7.98
C VAL A 42 6.32 -8.88 9.36
N ILE A 43 6.95 -9.50 10.33
CA ILE A 43 6.49 -9.60 11.71
C ILE A 43 7.60 -9.05 12.61
N VAL A 44 7.24 -8.20 13.57
CA VAL A 44 8.13 -7.81 14.65
C VAL A 44 7.82 -8.69 15.85
N VAL A 45 8.85 -9.27 16.45
CA VAL A 45 8.75 -10.14 17.63
C VAL A 45 9.57 -9.54 18.77
N LYS A 46 8.97 -9.37 19.95
CA LYS A 46 9.65 -8.84 21.14
C LYS A 46 10.55 -9.89 21.77
N ALA A 47 9.99 -11.06 22.06
CA ALA A 47 10.70 -12.20 22.62
C ALA A 47 10.59 -13.38 21.66
N CYS A 48 11.74 -13.96 21.28
CA CYS A 48 11.76 -15.17 20.46
C CYS A 48 12.95 -16.05 20.82
N ASN A 49 12.80 -17.35 20.57
CA ASN A 49 13.86 -18.35 20.71
C ASN A 49 14.08 -19.02 19.35
N PHE A 50 15.28 -18.87 18.81
CA PHE A 50 15.67 -19.48 17.54
C PHE A 50 16.55 -20.70 17.79
N ASP A 51 16.10 -21.87 17.33
CA ASP A 51 16.89 -23.09 17.31
C ASP A 51 17.39 -23.34 15.88
N ALA A 52 18.69 -23.13 15.68
CA ALA A 52 19.36 -23.34 14.41
C ALA A 52 19.43 -24.82 14.00
N LYS A 53 19.45 -25.75 14.95
CA LYS A 53 19.51 -27.21 14.66
C LYS A 53 18.14 -27.72 14.23
N ALA A 54 17.08 -27.28 14.91
CA ALA A 54 15.72 -27.64 14.57
C ALA A 54 15.12 -26.80 13.43
N GLN A 55 15.78 -25.71 13.03
CA GLN A 55 15.29 -24.71 12.07
C GLN A 55 13.90 -24.19 12.47
N THR A 56 13.76 -23.84 13.76
CA THR A 56 12.50 -23.37 14.33
C THR A 56 12.67 -22.03 15.03
N LEU A 57 11.69 -21.15 14.87
CA LEU A 57 11.58 -19.89 15.62
C LEU A 57 10.33 -19.96 16.49
N GLN A 58 10.51 -19.84 17.80
CA GLN A 58 9.43 -19.87 18.79
C GLN A 58 9.19 -18.49 19.38
N PHE A 59 7.94 -18.07 19.49
CA PHE A 59 7.54 -16.80 20.09
C PHE A 59 6.08 -16.84 20.55
N ASP A 60 5.69 -15.95 21.46
CA ASP A 60 4.30 -15.80 21.89
C ASP A 60 3.51 -14.93 20.89
N VAL A 61 2.24 -15.25 20.66
CA VAL A 61 1.34 -14.43 19.83
C VAL A 61 1.28 -12.99 20.34
N ASP A 62 1.23 -12.79 21.66
CA ASP A 62 1.10 -11.47 22.28
C ASP A 62 2.37 -10.61 22.13
N ASP A 63 3.50 -11.26 21.84
CA ASP A 63 4.81 -10.62 21.60
C ASP A 63 5.09 -10.39 20.12
N ALA A 64 4.17 -10.74 19.23
CA ALA A 64 4.29 -10.60 17.79
C ALA A 64 3.32 -9.55 17.24
N VAL A 65 3.82 -8.69 16.36
CA VAL A 65 3.01 -7.70 15.64
C VAL A 65 3.32 -7.80 14.14
N ALA A 66 2.29 -8.03 13.33
CA ALA A 66 2.42 -7.99 11.88
C ALA A 66 2.57 -6.54 11.39
N LEU A 67 3.73 -6.20 10.81
CA LEU A 67 3.93 -4.91 10.15
C LEU A 67 3.42 -4.92 8.71
N ASN A 68 3.55 -6.08 8.06
CA ASN A 68 3.18 -6.30 6.68
C ASN A 68 2.66 -7.71 6.47
N VAL A 69 1.56 -7.85 5.74
CA VAL A 69 1.09 -9.17 5.28
C VAL A 69 1.33 -9.29 3.79
N GLY A 70 2.24 -10.18 3.40
CA GLY A 70 2.56 -10.46 2.00
C GLY A 70 1.51 -11.32 1.30
N THR A 71 1.83 -11.74 0.07
CA THR A 71 0.97 -12.62 -0.74
C THR A 71 1.52 -14.05 -0.87
N GLN A 72 2.78 -14.26 -0.50
CA GLN A 72 3.45 -15.57 -0.52
C GLN A 72 3.60 -16.13 0.91
N PRO A 73 3.83 -17.45 1.05
CA PRO A 73 4.02 -18.09 2.35
C PRO A 73 5.36 -17.77 3.01
N GLU A 74 6.18 -16.87 2.45
CA GLU A 74 7.47 -16.49 3.03
C GLU A 74 7.30 -15.28 3.95
N ALA A 75 7.82 -15.38 5.17
CA ALA A 75 7.75 -14.35 6.19
C ALA A 75 9.13 -14.02 6.74
N ILE A 76 9.29 -12.77 7.19
CA ILE A 76 10.48 -12.23 7.83
C ILE A 76 10.10 -11.84 9.26
N ALA A 77 10.80 -12.38 10.26
CA ALA A 77 10.76 -11.88 11.63
C ALA A 77 11.91 -10.92 11.90
N ILE A 78 11.59 -9.85 12.62
CA ILE A 78 12.54 -8.84 13.11
C ILE A 78 12.43 -8.78 14.64
N ALA A 79 13.54 -8.94 15.35
CA ALA A 79 13.58 -8.72 16.79
C ALA A 79 13.36 -7.24 17.14
N ALA A 80 12.43 -6.95 18.05
CA ALA A 80 12.18 -5.57 18.50
C ALA A 80 13.33 -5.01 19.34
N GLU A 81 14.04 -5.88 20.06
CA GLU A 81 15.24 -5.55 20.82
C GLU A 81 16.38 -6.45 20.36
N THR A 82 17.31 -5.89 19.58
CA THR A 82 18.64 -6.48 19.50
C THR A 82 19.27 -6.31 20.87
N SER A 83 19.39 -7.40 21.61
CA SER A 83 20.28 -7.48 22.77
C SER A 83 21.70 -7.21 22.28
N THR A 84 22.03 -5.93 22.21
CA THR A 84 23.35 -5.41 21.88
C THR A 84 24.19 -5.61 23.11
N SER A 85 24.88 -6.74 23.13
CA SER A 85 26.04 -6.90 23.98
C SER A 85 27.14 -5.94 23.47
N ARG A 86 27.47 -4.98 24.35
CA ARG A 86 28.71 -4.19 24.40
C ARG A 86 29.06 -3.29 23.21
N GLY A 87 28.87 -1.99 23.46
CA GLY A 87 30.02 -1.08 23.55
C GLY A 87 30.45 -0.37 22.26
N GLN A 88 30.35 0.96 22.33
CA GLN A 88 30.95 1.97 21.45
C GLN A 88 30.23 2.21 20.12
N ALA A 89 29.29 3.15 20.14
CA ALA A 89 28.95 3.95 18.97
C ALA A 89 29.44 5.38 19.22
N ALA A 90 30.60 5.68 18.63
CA ALA A 90 30.97 7.04 18.32
C ALA A 90 29.97 7.60 17.29
N SER A 91 29.61 8.85 17.53
CA SER A 91 28.87 9.76 16.67
C SER A 91 29.30 9.72 15.20
N THR A 92 28.33 9.64 14.28
CA THR A 92 28.29 10.56 13.13
C THR A 92 26.89 10.61 12.50
N SER A 93 26.56 11.82 12.07
CA SER A 93 25.25 12.33 11.71
C SER A 93 25.01 12.26 10.18
N ARG A 94 23.75 12.53 9.79
CA ARG A 94 23.25 13.01 8.47
C ARG A 94 22.91 11.96 7.42
N ASN A 95 21.61 11.67 7.33
CA ASN A 95 20.78 12.13 6.21
C ASN A 95 19.31 11.76 6.49
N ALA A 96 18.55 12.71 7.04
CA ALA A 96 17.11 12.59 7.09
C ALA A 96 16.56 12.86 5.68
N THR A 97 16.31 11.79 4.94
CA THR A 97 15.53 11.82 3.70
C THR A 97 14.17 12.43 4.00
N PRO A 98 13.64 13.37 3.18
CA PRO A 98 12.32 13.93 3.44
C PRO A 98 11.28 12.80 3.51
N VAL A 99 10.53 12.78 4.60
CA VAL A 99 9.46 11.81 4.83
C VAL A 99 8.44 11.97 3.70
N SER A 100 8.42 11.02 2.77
CA SER A 100 7.48 11.00 1.64
C SER A 100 6.05 11.04 2.18
N THR A 101 5.31 12.12 1.91
CA THR A 101 3.90 12.34 2.31
C THR A 101 2.94 11.29 1.75
N TYR A 102 3.33 10.60 0.68
CA TYR A 102 2.50 9.58 0.03
C TYR A 102 2.56 8.22 0.70
N ALA A 103 1.42 7.53 0.71
CA ALA A 103 1.34 6.14 1.10
C ALA A 103 2.05 5.21 0.07
N PRO A 104 2.38 3.97 0.44
CA PRO A 104 3.02 3.01 -0.46
C PRO A 104 2.29 2.81 -1.79
N GLY A 105 0.97 2.68 -1.74
CA GLY A 105 0.13 2.55 -2.92
C GLY A 105 0.21 3.72 -3.90
N ASP A 106 0.19 4.93 -3.34
CA ASP A 106 0.33 6.19 -4.06
C ASP A 106 1.69 6.29 -4.75
N ARG A 107 2.77 5.89 -4.06
CA ARG A 107 4.12 5.84 -4.64
C ARG A 107 4.21 4.87 -5.80
N GLN A 108 3.56 3.71 -5.72
CA GLN A 108 3.53 2.75 -6.82
C GLN A 108 2.81 3.30 -8.03
N PHE A 109 1.68 3.99 -7.83
CA PHE A 109 0.97 4.67 -8.89
C PHE A 109 1.84 5.73 -9.56
N LEU A 110 2.46 6.64 -8.79
CA LEU A 110 3.31 7.70 -9.32
C LEU A 110 4.55 7.16 -10.04
N SER A 111 5.19 6.11 -9.52
CA SER A 111 6.30 5.43 -10.20
C SER A 111 5.86 4.88 -11.55
N LEU A 112 4.72 4.19 -11.59
CA LEU A 112 4.23 3.57 -12.83
C LEU A 112 3.78 4.61 -13.86
N VAL A 113 3.23 5.73 -13.40
CA VAL A 113 2.94 6.88 -14.26
C VAL A 113 4.22 7.47 -14.84
N LYS A 114 5.26 7.63 -14.02
CA LYS A 114 6.56 8.15 -14.47
C LYS A 114 7.19 7.27 -15.55
N ASP A 115 7.05 5.96 -15.41
CA ASP A 115 7.63 5.00 -16.36
C ASP A 115 6.84 4.91 -17.69
N LEU A 116 5.53 5.18 -17.66
CA LEU A 116 4.64 4.85 -18.78
C LEU A 116 3.99 6.04 -19.49
N LEU A 117 3.92 7.21 -18.86
CA LEU A 117 3.21 8.38 -19.39
C LEU A 117 4.19 9.54 -19.69
N PRO A 118 3.87 10.41 -20.67
CA PRO A 118 4.68 11.59 -20.96
C PRO A 118 4.61 12.62 -19.82
N LEU A 119 5.62 13.49 -19.73
CA LEU A 119 5.78 14.45 -18.64
C LEU A 119 4.52 15.28 -18.29
N PRO A 120 3.73 15.81 -19.26
CA PRO A 120 2.49 16.52 -18.94
C PRO A 120 1.48 15.66 -18.17
N MET A 121 1.37 14.38 -18.53
CA MET A 121 0.47 13.45 -17.84
C MET A 121 1.02 12.98 -16.49
N GLN A 122 2.34 12.95 -16.33
CA GLN A 122 2.95 12.72 -15.02
C GLN A 122 2.55 13.83 -14.03
N ARG A 123 2.58 15.09 -14.48
CA ARG A 123 2.14 16.25 -13.68
C ARG A 123 0.64 16.16 -13.37
N ALA A 124 -0.20 15.89 -14.38
CA ALA A 124 -1.64 15.73 -14.19
C ALA A 124 -1.98 14.63 -13.17
N ALA A 125 -1.31 13.48 -13.24
CA ALA A 125 -1.51 12.37 -12.31
C ALA A 125 -1.07 12.72 -10.88
N ALA A 126 0.07 13.41 -10.72
CA ALA A 126 0.54 13.87 -9.42
C ALA A 126 -0.42 14.89 -8.82
N ALA A 127 -0.82 15.90 -9.58
CA ALA A 127 -1.78 16.93 -9.16
C ALA A 127 -3.14 16.33 -8.78
N LEU A 128 -3.61 15.34 -9.54
CA LEU A 128 -4.84 14.60 -9.21
C LEU A 128 -4.69 13.87 -7.86
N LEU A 129 -3.60 13.13 -7.67
CA LEU A 129 -3.39 12.38 -6.44
C LEU A 129 -3.24 13.31 -5.23
N ASP A 130 -2.53 14.42 -5.39
CA ASP A 130 -2.41 15.47 -4.36
C ASP A 130 -3.77 16.04 -3.98
N GLY A 131 -4.57 16.40 -4.98
CA GLY A 131 -5.92 16.91 -4.75
C GLY A 131 -6.82 15.90 -4.03
N VAL A 132 -6.66 14.60 -4.31
CA VAL A 132 -7.35 13.54 -3.59
C VAL A 132 -6.89 13.49 -2.13
N ARG A 133 -5.57 13.44 -1.89
CA ARG A 133 -4.99 13.28 -0.55
C ARG A 133 -5.17 14.50 0.36
N GLN A 134 -5.36 15.70 -0.22
CA GLN A 134 -5.72 16.90 0.54
C GLN A 134 -7.10 16.82 1.21
N ARG A 135 -8.04 16.02 0.68
CA ARG A 135 -9.42 15.96 1.19
C ARG A 135 -9.86 14.58 1.65
N ALA A 136 -9.19 13.52 1.22
CA ALA A 136 -9.44 12.15 1.66
C ALA A 136 -8.13 11.48 2.08
N GLN A 137 -8.07 11.07 3.35
CA GLN A 137 -7.05 10.16 3.83
C GLN A 137 -7.31 8.76 3.26
N GLY A 138 -6.24 8.06 2.89
CA GLY A 138 -6.31 6.74 2.28
C GLY A 138 -5.06 6.44 1.47
N GLU A 139 -5.11 5.35 0.71
CA GLU A 139 -4.08 5.02 -0.26
C GLU A 139 -4.64 4.30 -1.48
N LEU A 140 -3.88 4.35 -2.59
CA LEU A 140 -4.17 3.60 -3.80
C LEU A 140 -3.72 2.13 -3.68
N LYS A 141 -4.65 1.19 -3.61
CA LYS A 141 -4.32 -0.24 -3.70
C LYS A 141 -4.18 -0.68 -5.16
N ARG A 142 -3.01 -1.21 -5.51
CA ARG A 142 -2.75 -1.76 -6.85
C ARG A 142 -3.57 -3.03 -7.10
N GLY A 143 -4.26 -3.04 -8.24
CA GLY A 143 -4.93 -4.18 -8.82
C GLY A 143 -4.24 -4.70 -10.09
N LEU A 144 -4.95 -5.54 -10.84
CA LEU A 144 -4.49 -6.01 -12.15
C LEU A 144 -4.59 -4.91 -13.23
N ALA A 145 -3.91 -5.11 -14.35
CA ALA A 145 -4.03 -4.26 -15.54
C ALA A 145 -3.75 -2.74 -15.33
N ARG A 146 -2.82 -2.40 -14.43
CA ARG A 146 -2.48 -1.00 -14.07
C ARG A 146 -3.64 -0.23 -13.43
N ASN A 147 -4.59 -0.96 -12.84
CA ASN A 147 -5.67 -0.42 -12.03
C ASN A 147 -5.19 -0.14 -10.60
N PHE A 148 -5.64 0.97 -10.02
CA PHE A 148 -5.43 1.35 -8.64
C PHE A 148 -6.75 1.80 -8.04
N SER A 149 -7.19 1.12 -7.00
CA SER A 149 -8.44 1.41 -6.29
C SER A 149 -8.17 2.09 -4.96
N GLU A 150 -8.95 3.10 -4.63
CA GLU A 150 -8.84 3.76 -3.33
C GLU A 150 -9.17 2.82 -2.16
N THR A 151 -8.42 2.91 -1.08
CA THR A 151 -8.65 2.17 0.17
C THR A 151 -8.72 3.17 1.32
N PRO A 152 -9.66 3.04 2.28
CA PRO A 152 -10.54 1.88 2.53
C PRO A 152 -11.89 1.88 1.81
N ASP A 153 -12.38 3.02 1.33
CA ASP A 153 -13.76 3.15 0.85
C ASP A 153 -13.95 2.72 -0.62
N ASN A 154 -12.91 2.68 -1.45
CA ASN A 154 -13.00 2.31 -2.88
C ASN A 154 -14.13 3.04 -3.63
N PHE A 155 -14.25 4.34 -3.37
CA PHE A 155 -15.22 5.22 -4.02
C PHE A 155 -14.73 5.72 -5.39
N TRP A 156 -13.44 5.59 -5.67
CA TRP A 156 -12.84 5.84 -6.98
C TRP A 156 -11.72 4.83 -7.25
N TYR A 157 -11.46 4.58 -8.52
CA TYR A 157 -10.28 3.87 -8.98
C TYR A 157 -9.78 4.47 -10.30
N VAL A 158 -8.50 4.26 -10.58
CA VAL A 158 -7.80 4.80 -11.74
C VAL A 158 -7.02 3.73 -12.48
N ILE A 159 -7.13 3.72 -13.81
CA ILE A 159 -6.38 2.85 -14.71
C ILE A 159 -5.46 3.72 -15.57
N ILE A 160 -4.16 3.41 -15.54
CA ILE A 160 -3.17 4.05 -16.43
C ILE A 160 -3.33 3.48 -17.84
N GLN A 161 -3.49 4.35 -18.85
CA GLN A 161 -3.65 3.98 -20.25
C GLN A 161 -2.50 4.51 -21.13
N PRO A 162 -1.34 3.82 -21.19
CA PRO A 162 -0.13 4.35 -21.83
C PRO A 162 -0.29 4.63 -23.34
N ARG A 163 -1.00 3.76 -24.06
CA ARG A 163 -1.15 3.85 -25.54
C ARG A 163 -1.77 5.16 -26.03
N VAL A 164 -2.54 5.80 -25.17
CA VAL A 164 -3.32 7.02 -25.48
C VAL A 164 -3.00 8.13 -24.47
N ALA A 165 -1.93 7.97 -23.70
CA ALA A 165 -1.43 8.94 -22.73
C ALA A 165 -2.55 9.57 -21.86
N GLN A 166 -3.39 8.76 -21.22
CA GLN A 166 -4.48 9.27 -20.37
C GLN A 166 -4.67 8.39 -19.13
N LEU A 167 -5.43 8.92 -18.17
CA LEU A 167 -5.96 8.17 -17.04
C LEU A 167 -7.44 7.89 -17.28
N SER A 168 -7.87 6.65 -17.07
CA SER A 168 -9.29 6.30 -17.01
C SER A 168 -9.70 6.22 -15.56
N ILE A 169 -10.65 7.05 -15.15
CA ILE A 169 -11.12 7.14 -13.77
C ILE A 169 -12.54 6.64 -13.72
N THR A 170 -12.83 5.76 -12.79
CA THR A 170 -14.19 5.33 -12.48
C THR A 170 -14.50 5.69 -11.04
N ILE A 171 -15.67 6.27 -10.83
CA ILE A 171 -16.18 6.70 -9.52
C ILE A 171 -17.50 6.02 -9.21
N ARG A 172 -17.77 5.80 -7.92
CA ARG A 172 -18.99 5.13 -7.48
C ARG A 172 -20.22 6.02 -7.70
N GLY A 173 -21.22 5.47 -8.37
CA GLY A 173 -22.50 6.12 -8.62
C GLY A 173 -22.84 6.15 -10.11
N PRO A 174 -24.14 6.11 -10.46
CA PRO A 174 -24.56 6.06 -11.85
C PRO A 174 -24.43 7.44 -12.51
N VAL A 175 -24.40 7.48 -13.85
CA VAL A 175 -24.10 8.68 -14.65
C VAL A 175 -25.04 9.84 -14.32
N GLU A 176 -26.32 9.55 -14.13
CA GLU A 176 -27.39 10.53 -13.87
C GLU A 176 -27.14 11.32 -12.57
N HIS A 177 -26.35 10.77 -11.64
CA HIS A 177 -25.95 11.45 -10.41
C HIS A 177 -24.97 12.61 -10.68
N PHE A 178 -24.26 12.61 -11.81
CA PHE A 178 -23.19 13.56 -12.13
C PHE A 178 -23.49 14.44 -13.35
N GLU A 179 -24.49 14.13 -14.16
CA GLU A 179 -24.78 14.83 -15.43
C GLU A 179 -24.87 16.37 -15.28
N SER A 180 -25.48 16.85 -14.21
CA SER A 180 -25.68 18.29 -13.98
C SER A 180 -24.41 19.05 -13.56
N MET A 181 -23.34 18.36 -13.17
CA MET A 181 -22.08 18.95 -12.71
C MET A 181 -20.86 18.56 -13.53
N ALA A 182 -20.98 17.55 -14.39
CA ALA A 182 -19.87 17.04 -15.16
C ALA A 182 -19.38 18.07 -16.19
N LYS A 183 -18.13 18.51 -16.01
CA LYS A 183 -17.38 19.33 -16.98
C LYS A 183 -16.48 18.49 -17.89
N LEU A 184 -16.49 17.17 -17.69
CA LEU A 184 -15.75 16.18 -18.48
C LEU A 184 -16.75 15.22 -19.12
N PRO A 185 -16.45 14.64 -20.30
CA PRO A 185 -17.25 13.56 -20.85
C PRO A 185 -17.31 12.36 -19.88
N ILE A 186 -18.53 12.07 -19.41
CA ILE A 186 -18.83 10.93 -18.54
C ILE A 186 -19.56 9.83 -19.32
N LYS A 187 -19.41 8.58 -18.89
CA LYS A 187 -20.13 7.43 -19.44
C LYS A 187 -20.43 6.39 -18.37
N ASP A 188 -21.40 5.52 -18.62
CA ASP A 188 -21.67 4.40 -17.73
C ASP A 188 -20.55 3.36 -17.81
N ASP A 189 -20.22 2.82 -16.65
CA ASP A 189 -19.33 1.69 -16.44
C ASP A 189 -19.94 0.75 -15.39
N ARG A 190 -20.93 -0.03 -15.82
CA ARG A 190 -21.59 -1.07 -15.01
C ARG A 190 -22.25 -0.47 -13.75
N GLY A 191 -22.99 0.62 -13.91
CA GLY A 191 -23.65 1.32 -12.81
C GLY A 191 -22.73 2.25 -12.01
N ASN A 192 -21.48 2.41 -12.45
CA ASN A 192 -20.56 3.45 -12.01
C ASN A 192 -20.34 4.47 -13.12
N THR A 193 -19.71 5.59 -12.79
CA THR A 193 -19.43 6.65 -13.76
C THR A 193 -17.96 6.66 -14.12
N LEU A 194 -17.65 6.58 -15.41
CA LEU A 194 -16.30 6.64 -15.93
C LEU A 194 -16.07 7.93 -16.70
N PHE A 195 -14.90 8.55 -16.48
CA PHE A 195 -14.41 9.68 -17.26
C PHE A 195 -12.89 9.58 -17.42
N LYS A 196 -12.32 10.49 -18.20
CA LYS A 196 -10.89 10.48 -18.53
C LYS A 196 -10.22 11.79 -18.16
N VAL A 197 -8.98 11.68 -17.69
CA VAL A 197 -8.07 12.81 -17.51
C VAL A 197 -7.00 12.70 -18.58
N THR A 198 -6.96 13.70 -19.46
CA THR A 198 -6.08 13.78 -20.62
C THR A 198 -5.04 14.89 -20.50
N SER A 199 -5.25 15.81 -19.57
CA SER A 199 -4.31 16.90 -19.28
C SER A 199 -4.45 17.41 -17.84
N GLU A 200 -3.55 18.28 -17.44
CA GLU A 200 -3.59 18.95 -16.13
C GLU A 200 -4.83 19.87 -15.99
N ALA A 201 -5.37 20.40 -17.09
CA ALA A 201 -6.57 21.23 -17.09
C ALA A 201 -7.84 20.45 -16.68
N ASP A 202 -7.83 19.12 -16.84
CA ASP A 202 -8.97 18.27 -16.47
C ASP A 202 -9.02 18.00 -14.96
N VAL A 203 -7.90 18.20 -14.24
CA VAL A 203 -7.72 17.81 -12.84
C VAL A 203 -8.76 18.48 -11.91
N PRO A 204 -9.06 19.79 -11.98
CA PRO A 204 -10.07 20.40 -11.12
C PRO A 204 -11.45 19.75 -11.27
N SER A 205 -11.88 19.51 -12.51
CA SER A 205 -13.16 18.87 -12.82
C SER A 205 -13.18 17.40 -12.40
N ALA A 206 -12.07 16.70 -12.56
CA ALA A 206 -11.91 15.31 -12.11
C ALA A 206 -12.06 15.20 -10.58
N LEU A 207 -11.42 16.10 -9.83
CA LEU A 207 -11.52 16.14 -8.37
C LEU A 207 -12.95 16.42 -7.91
N GLU A 208 -13.64 17.37 -8.55
CA GLU A 208 -15.06 17.66 -8.28
C GLU A 208 -15.92 16.39 -8.39
N LEU A 209 -15.80 15.65 -9.50
CA LEU A 209 -16.49 14.38 -9.72
C LEU A 209 -16.13 13.31 -8.67
N ILE A 210 -14.83 13.11 -8.40
CA ILE A 210 -14.34 12.13 -7.41
C ILE A 210 -14.93 12.37 -6.03
N PHE A 211 -15.03 13.63 -5.60
CA PHE A 211 -15.54 13.95 -4.26
C PHE A 211 -17.07 13.93 -4.17
N HIS A 212 -17.79 14.05 -5.28
CA HIS A 212 -19.23 13.82 -5.34
C HIS A 212 -19.64 12.35 -5.48
N ALA A 213 -18.68 11.43 -5.59
CA ALA A 213 -18.92 10.01 -5.65
C ALA A 213 -19.64 9.46 -4.41
N LYS A 214 -20.50 8.45 -4.62
CA LYS A 214 -21.22 7.79 -3.53
C LYS A 214 -20.25 7.03 -2.61
N ARG A 215 -20.46 7.14 -1.31
CA ARG A 215 -19.62 6.54 -0.25
C ARG A 215 -20.26 5.28 0.31
N ARG A 216 -19.47 4.33 0.84
CA ARG A 216 -20.04 3.25 1.65
C ARG A 216 -20.52 3.90 2.95
N LYS A 217 -21.81 3.74 3.25
CA LYS A 217 -22.39 4.09 4.54
C LYS A 217 -21.87 3.13 5.61
#